data_AF-G7YLN4-F1
#
_entry.id   AF-G7YLN4-F1
#
_cell.length_a   1.000
_cell.length_b   1.000
_cell.length_c   1.000
_cell.angle_alpha   90.00
_cell.angle_beta   90.00
_cell.angle_gamma   90.00
#
_symmetry.space_group_name_H-M   'P 1'
#
loop_
_entity.id
_entity.type
_entity.pdbx_description
1 polymer ?
#
loop_
_entity_poly.entity_id
_entity_poly.type
_entity_poly.pdbx_seq_one_letter_code
_entity_poly.pdbx_strand_id
1 'polypeptide(L)'
;MVVQPCMVHETCACCGAIIPKYQRDSLEENKVECEGCGRSYCNLIAPGGCSACMNDCLTPISRLAEIDDLPLDLLLGNHSETRILKDYLREHDISNTQFRTQCLNYLDTNMFPGRVATLDTLVCRDCGARCLSHMVYQCRAAIPSSEFPETVTSRPNCYYGRFCRTQRTNAMHAVRYNHICEQTRF
;
A
#
# COMPACT_ATOMS: atom_id res chain seq x y z
N MET A 1 25.92 29.26 29.81
CA MET A 1 25.86 27.83 29.43
C MET A 1 24.45 27.56 28.94
N VAL A 2 24.28 27.40 27.63
CA VAL A 2 22.96 27.06 27.07
C VAL A 2 22.74 25.58 27.38
N VAL A 3 21.79 25.29 28.25
CA VAL A 3 21.38 23.91 28.55
C VAL A 3 20.76 23.37 27.27
N GLN A 4 21.49 22.52 26.55
CA GLN A 4 20.97 21.86 25.37
C GLN A 4 19.85 20.92 25.85
N PRO A 5 18.59 21.14 25.43
CA PRO A 5 17.49 20.30 25.89
C PRO A 5 17.78 18.84 25.49
N CYS A 6 17.55 17.90 26.42
CA CYS A 6 17.68 16.47 26.12
C CYS A 6 16.80 16.13 24.92
N MET A 7 17.45 15.78 23.81
CA MET A 7 16.73 15.28 22.64
C MET A 7 16.04 13.99 23.05
N VAL A 8 14.71 13.95 22.88
CA VAL A 8 13.95 12.72 23.08
C VAL A 8 14.32 11.79 21.93
N HIS A 9 14.42 10.49 22.20
CA HIS A 9 14.74 9.49 21.18
C HIS A 9 13.59 8.49 21.05
N GLU A 10 13.49 7.90 19.88
CA GLU A 10 12.60 6.78 19.58
C GLU A 10 13.37 5.65 18.92
N THR A 11 12.74 4.50 18.78
CA THR A 11 13.32 3.32 18.14
C THR A 11 12.74 3.14 16.75
N CYS A 12 13.59 2.93 15.76
CA CYS A 12 13.17 2.52 14.43
C CYS A 12 12.35 1.22 14.52
N ALA A 13 11.11 1.25 14.06
CA ALA A 13 10.22 0.08 14.08
C ALA A 13 10.64 -1.03 13.11
N CYS A 14 11.62 -0.78 12.24
CA CYS A 14 12.20 -1.79 11.34
C CYS A 14 13.46 -2.46 11.91
N CYS A 15 14.45 -1.69 12.35
CA CYS A 15 15.77 -2.23 12.75
C CYS A 15 16.10 -2.08 14.24
N GLY A 16 15.26 -1.36 15.01
CA GLY A 16 15.48 -1.09 16.43
C GLY A 16 16.52 0.01 16.73
N ALA A 17 17.16 0.60 15.72
CA ALA A 17 18.12 1.69 15.93
C ALA A 17 17.48 2.87 16.67
N ILE A 18 18.25 3.47 17.58
CA ILE A 18 17.85 4.69 18.29
C ILE A 18 17.96 5.88 17.34
N ILE A 19 16.87 6.63 17.19
CA ILE A 19 16.76 7.79 16.32
C ILE A 19 16.23 8.99 17.10
N PRO A 20 16.57 10.22 16.70
CA PRO A 20 16.00 11.41 17.32
C PRO A 20 14.47 11.39 17.15
N LYS A 21 13.74 11.56 18.24
CA LYS A 21 12.30 11.80 18.21
C LYS A 21 12.10 13.21 17.66
N TYR A 22 11.47 13.29 16.50
CA TYR A 22 11.18 14.59 15.91
C TYR A 22 10.13 15.33 16.76
N GLN A 23 10.41 16.58 17.12
CA GLN A 23 9.44 17.45 17.79
C GLN A 23 8.66 18.22 16.73
N ARG A 24 7.34 18.06 16.70
CA ARG A 24 6.45 18.68 15.70
C ARG A 24 6.53 20.21 15.62
N ASP A 25 7.10 20.87 16.63
CA ASP A 25 7.18 22.33 16.72
C ASP A 25 8.39 22.94 15.97
N SER A 26 9.34 22.12 15.49
CA SER A 26 10.36 22.61 14.55
C SER A 26 9.77 22.71 13.15
N LEU A 27 10.04 23.82 12.46
CA LEU A 27 9.59 24.15 11.10
C LEU A 27 10.08 23.18 10.00
N GLU A 28 10.72 22.07 10.34
CA GLU A 28 11.12 21.06 9.38
C GLU A 28 10.05 19.95 9.33
N GLU A 29 9.83 19.36 8.16
CA GLU A 29 8.90 18.25 8.05
C GLU A 29 9.41 17.05 8.85
N ASN A 30 8.52 16.33 9.54
CA ASN A 30 8.89 15.14 10.31
C ASN A 30 9.25 13.99 9.35
N LYS A 31 10.54 13.84 9.05
CA LYS A 31 11.07 12.88 8.06
C LYS A 31 11.27 11.46 8.58
N VAL A 32 10.86 11.16 9.81
CA VAL A 32 11.12 9.84 10.43
C VAL A 32 9.86 9.06 10.76
N GLU A 33 8.67 9.66 10.73
CA GLU A 33 7.43 8.98 11.05
C GLU A 33 6.68 8.50 9.80
N CYS A 34 6.12 7.30 9.88
CA CYS A 34 5.09 6.87 8.94
C CYS A 34 3.79 7.61 9.26
N GLU A 35 3.29 8.40 8.32
CA GLU A 35 2.09 9.20 8.51
C GLU A 35 0.81 8.36 8.61
N GLY A 36 0.83 7.11 8.14
CA GLY A 36 -0.28 6.16 8.29
C GLY A 36 -0.38 5.46 9.66
N CYS A 37 0.73 5.13 10.31
CA CYS A 37 0.70 4.38 11.59
C CYS A 37 1.36 5.11 12.78
N GLY A 38 2.03 6.23 12.54
CA GLY A 38 2.71 7.04 13.57
C GLY A 38 3.97 6.40 14.16
N ARG A 39 4.45 5.27 13.61
CA ARG A 39 5.71 4.65 14.04
C ARG A 39 6.90 5.33 13.36
N SER A 40 8.04 5.31 14.03
CA SER A 40 9.26 5.98 13.58
C SER A 40 10.23 5.01 12.90
N TYR A 41 10.96 5.49 11.91
CA TYR A 41 11.84 4.72 11.02
C TYR A 41 13.09 5.52 10.67
N CYS A 42 14.22 4.85 10.57
CA CYS A 42 15.51 5.51 10.37
C CYS A 42 15.86 5.80 8.89
N ASN A 43 15.05 5.32 7.94
CA ASN A 43 15.45 5.20 6.53
C ASN A 43 16.00 6.50 5.92
N LEU A 44 15.33 7.61 6.18
CA LEU A 44 15.62 8.89 5.54
C LEU A 44 16.73 9.69 6.22
N ILE A 45 17.15 9.28 7.42
CA ILE A 45 18.14 10.00 8.24
C ILE A 45 19.43 9.22 8.46
N ALA A 46 19.40 7.90 8.28
CA ALA A 46 20.58 7.06 8.38
C ALA A 46 21.43 7.22 7.11
N PRO A 47 22.75 7.51 7.19
CA PRO A 47 23.60 7.77 6.03
C PRO A 47 23.61 6.66 4.96
N GLY A 48 23.40 5.40 5.35
CA GLY A 48 23.29 4.25 4.44
C GLY A 48 21.87 3.70 4.28
N GLY A 49 20.88 4.42 4.79
CA GLY A 49 19.52 3.94 4.99
C GLY A 49 19.40 2.90 6.13
N CYS A 50 18.28 2.19 6.18
CA CYS A 50 17.98 1.26 7.25
C CYS A 50 18.71 -0.08 7.11
N SER A 51 19.47 -0.46 8.15
CA SER A 51 20.30 -1.68 8.17
C SER A 51 19.54 -3.01 8.11
N ALA A 52 18.23 -3.02 8.34
CA ALA A 52 17.41 -4.24 8.37
C ALA A 52 16.55 -4.44 7.11
N CYS A 53 16.66 -3.58 6.10
CA CYS A 53 15.90 -3.70 4.86
C CYS A 53 16.61 -3.08 3.67
N MET A 54 15.99 -3.13 2.49
CA MET A 54 16.51 -2.52 1.27
C MET A 54 16.19 -1.03 1.20
N ASN A 55 16.43 -0.30 2.29
CA ASN A 55 16.21 1.14 2.39
C ASN A 55 14.78 1.61 2.01
N ASP A 56 13.78 0.82 2.39
CA ASP A 56 12.38 1.02 2.05
C ASP A 56 11.44 0.97 3.28
N CYS A 57 11.97 1.04 4.50
CA CYS A 57 11.12 1.00 5.70
C CYS A 57 10.32 2.29 5.94
N LEU A 58 10.67 3.36 5.23
CA LEU A 58 9.90 4.60 5.13
C LEU A 58 10.17 5.26 3.78
N THR A 59 9.14 5.41 2.96
CA THR A 59 9.21 6.00 1.62
C THR A 59 7.97 6.85 1.34
N PRO A 60 8.07 7.87 0.46
CA PRO A 60 6.88 8.56 -0.04
C PRO A 60 6.01 7.61 -0.88
N ILE A 61 4.69 7.86 -0.90
CA ILE A 61 3.73 7.06 -1.70
C ILE A 61 4.09 7.01 -3.19
N SER A 62 4.64 8.09 -3.75
CA SER A 62 5.09 8.15 -5.15
C SER A 62 6.05 7.01 -5.52
N ARG A 63 6.93 6.61 -4.60
CA ARG A 63 7.90 5.52 -4.80
C ARG A 63 7.29 4.13 -4.88
N LEU A 64 6.02 3.96 -4.50
CA LEU A 64 5.33 2.67 -4.64
C LEU A 64 5.18 2.24 -6.11
N ALA A 65 5.26 3.19 -7.06
CA ALA A 65 5.24 2.91 -8.49
C ALA A 65 6.58 2.43 -9.07
N GLU A 66 7.70 2.67 -8.38
CA GLU A 66 9.05 2.32 -8.86
C GLU A 66 9.36 0.82 -8.75
N ILE A 67 8.51 0.05 -8.05
CA ILE A 67 8.69 -1.39 -7.85
C ILE A 67 8.04 -2.14 -9.02
N ASP A 68 8.86 -2.81 -9.82
CA ASP A 68 8.40 -3.54 -11.03
C ASP A 68 7.84 -4.96 -10.75
N ASP A 69 7.54 -5.28 -9.49
CA ASP A 69 6.86 -6.53 -9.13
C ASP A 69 5.34 -6.32 -8.95
N LEU A 70 4.54 -7.36 -9.16
CA LEU A 70 3.13 -7.41 -8.75
C LEU A 70 2.93 -8.69 -7.95
N PRO A 71 3.17 -8.67 -6.62
CA PRO A 71 3.09 -9.86 -5.80
C PRO A 71 1.64 -10.36 -5.73
N LEU A 72 1.44 -11.67 -5.57
CA LEU A 72 0.11 -12.30 -5.68
C LEU A 72 -0.89 -11.86 -4.59
N ASP A 73 -0.40 -11.31 -3.48
CA ASP A 73 -1.20 -10.79 -2.37
C ASP A 73 -1.54 -9.30 -2.52
N LEU A 74 -1.08 -8.65 -3.59
CA LEU A 74 -1.26 -7.21 -3.82
C LEU A 74 -2.72 -6.79 -3.83
N LEU A 75 -3.60 -7.48 -4.56
CA LEU A 75 -5.01 -7.11 -4.67
C LEU A 75 -5.80 -7.75 -3.52
N LEU A 76 -5.93 -7.01 -2.41
CA LEU A 76 -6.67 -7.40 -1.20
C LEU A 76 -6.23 -8.71 -0.52
N GLY A 77 -5.03 -9.22 -0.84
CA GLY A 77 -4.57 -10.56 -0.46
C GLY A 77 -5.19 -11.69 -1.27
N ASN A 78 -5.84 -11.39 -2.39
CA ASN A 78 -6.56 -12.35 -3.22
C ASN A 78 -5.70 -12.77 -4.43
N HIS A 79 -5.16 -13.98 -4.35
CA HIS A 79 -4.30 -14.52 -5.41
C HIS A 79 -5.06 -14.76 -6.73
N SER A 80 -6.36 -15.06 -6.68
CA SER A 80 -7.17 -15.29 -7.87
C SER A 80 -7.38 -13.98 -8.63
N GLU A 81 -7.84 -12.93 -7.93
CA GLU A 81 -8.05 -11.62 -8.56
C GLU A 81 -6.74 -10.99 -9.03
N THR A 82 -5.65 -11.18 -8.28
CA THR A 82 -4.34 -10.69 -8.71
C THR A 82 -3.85 -11.39 -9.97
N ARG A 83 -4.10 -12.71 -10.13
CA ARG A 83 -3.77 -13.42 -11.37
C ARG A 83 -4.58 -12.91 -12.56
N ILE A 84 -5.90 -12.75 -12.39
CA ILE A 84 -6.78 -12.18 -13.43
C ILE A 84 -6.28 -10.80 -13.86
N LEU A 85 -5.89 -9.94 -12.91
CA LEU A 85 -5.30 -8.64 -13.22
C LEU A 85 -3.97 -8.80 -13.98
N LYS A 86 -3.05 -9.65 -13.53
CA LYS A 86 -1.76 -9.87 -14.21
C LYS A 86 -1.93 -10.43 -15.62
N ASP A 87 -2.93 -11.28 -15.84
CA ASP A 87 -3.26 -11.81 -17.17
C ASP A 87 -3.77 -10.70 -18.09
N TYR A 88 -4.69 -9.86 -17.60
CA TYR A 88 -5.15 -8.67 -18.33
C TYR A 88 -4.00 -7.73 -18.70
N LEU A 89 -3.12 -7.40 -17.75
CA LEU A 89 -1.99 -6.50 -18.03
C LEU A 89 -1.06 -7.07 -19.11
N ARG A 90 -0.81 -8.38 -19.08
CA ARG A 90 0.02 -9.07 -20.07
C ARG A 90 -0.64 -9.09 -21.45
N GLU A 91 -1.95 -9.34 -21.53
CA GLU A 91 -2.69 -9.38 -22.80
C GLU A 91 -2.80 -8.01 -23.48
N HIS A 92 -2.70 -6.93 -22.70
CA HIS A 92 -2.75 -5.55 -23.19
C HIS A 92 -1.38 -4.86 -23.26
N ASP A 93 -0.27 -5.61 -23.11
CA ASP A 93 1.10 -5.09 -23.11
C ASP A 93 1.35 -3.95 -22.11
N ILE A 94 0.66 -3.97 -20.96
CA ILE A 94 0.81 -3.00 -19.88
C ILE A 94 1.87 -3.49 -18.90
N SER A 95 2.96 -2.74 -18.74
CA SER A 95 4.00 -3.07 -17.76
C SER A 95 3.52 -2.86 -16.31
N ASN A 96 4.08 -3.61 -15.37
CA ASN A 96 3.78 -3.47 -13.94
C ASN A 96 4.03 -2.04 -13.45
N THR A 97 5.16 -1.45 -13.87
CA THR A 97 5.53 -0.07 -13.55
C THR A 97 4.50 0.94 -14.09
N GLN A 98 4.06 0.78 -15.35
CA GLN A 98 3.02 1.64 -15.95
C GLN A 98 1.70 1.52 -15.18
N PHE A 99 1.27 0.30 -14.89
CA PHE A 99 0.04 0.04 -14.15
C PHE A 99 0.09 0.64 -12.73
N ARG A 100 1.19 0.43 -11.98
CA ARG A 100 1.35 1.00 -10.64
C ARG A 100 1.39 2.53 -10.67
N THR A 101 2.02 3.12 -11.70
CA THR A 101 2.00 4.58 -11.90
C THR A 101 0.57 5.08 -12.10
N GLN A 102 -0.24 4.38 -12.90
CA GLN A 102 -1.66 4.71 -13.07
C GLN A 102 -2.45 4.58 -11.76
N CYS A 103 -2.15 3.57 -10.93
CA CYS A 103 -2.78 3.36 -9.63
C CYS A 103 -2.63 4.58 -8.70
N LEU A 104 -1.53 5.32 -8.78
CA LEU A 104 -1.31 6.51 -7.95
C LEU A 104 -2.41 7.58 -8.11
N ASN A 105 -3.10 7.61 -9.27
CA ASN A 105 -4.23 8.52 -9.49
C ASN A 105 -5.46 8.19 -8.64
N TYR A 106 -5.50 7.00 -8.03
CA TYR A 106 -6.58 6.53 -7.15
C TYR A 106 -6.22 6.66 -5.67
N LEU A 107 -5.19 7.43 -5.32
CA LEU A 107 -4.89 7.74 -3.92
C LEU A 107 -6.10 8.40 -3.26
N ASP A 108 -6.66 7.72 -2.25
CA ASP A 108 -7.66 8.32 -1.38
C ASP A 108 -6.99 9.33 -0.46
N THR A 109 -7.40 10.59 -0.54
CA THR A 109 -6.89 11.65 0.33
C THR A 109 -7.19 11.39 1.80
N ASN A 110 -8.19 10.55 2.12
CA ASN A 110 -8.54 10.13 3.47
C ASN A 110 -7.96 8.76 3.83
N MET A 111 -6.98 8.25 3.07
CA MET A 111 -6.35 6.93 3.31
C MET A 111 -5.86 6.76 4.75
N PHE A 112 -5.37 7.84 5.36
CA PHE A 112 -4.86 7.83 6.73
C PHE A 112 -5.69 8.76 7.63
N PRO A 113 -6.10 8.29 8.83
CA PRO A 113 -6.88 9.12 9.74
C PRO A 113 -6.17 10.41 10.15
N GLY A 114 -6.88 11.54 10.05
CA GLY A 114 -6.44 12.83 10.59
C GLY A 114 -5.41 13.60 9.75
N ARG A 115 -5.10 13.15 8.53
CA ARG A 115 -4.19 13.83 7.59
C ARG A 115 -4.69 13.64 6.15
N VAL A 116 -4.42 14.61 5.29
CA VAL A 116 -4.67 14.52 3.85
C VAL A 116 -3.48 13.81 3.20
N ALA A 117 -3.71 12.61 2.66
CA ALA A 117 -2.68 11.87 1.96
C ALA A 117 -2.36 12.52 0.61
N THR A 118 -1.07 12.64 0.31
CA THR A 118 -0.51 13.08 -0.98
C THR A 118 0.54 12.07 -1.45
N LEU A 119 1.06 12.24 -2.66
CA LEU A 119 2.13 11.37 -3.16
C LEU A 119 3.45 11.52 -2.39
N ASP A 120 3.62 12.62 -1.65
CA ASP A 120 4.80 12.87 -0.81
C ASP A 120 4.63 12.32 0.61
N THR A 121 3.41 11.91 0.99
CA THR A 121 3.14 11.32 2.30
C THR A 121 4.05 10.14 2.58
N LEU A 122 4.74 10.17 3.71
CA LEU A 122 5.70 9.13 4.11
C LEU A 122 4.98 7.94 4.73
N VAL A 123 5.21 6.75 4.18
CA VAL A 123 4.59 5.51 4.61
C VAL A 123 5.63 4.43 4.85
N CYS A 124 5.41 3.61 5.88
CA CYS A 124 6.16 2.38 6.06
C CYS A 124 5.70 1.32 5.07
N ARG A 125 6.43 0.20 4.97
CA ARG A 125 6.08 -0.92 4.07
C ARG A 125 4.64 -1.40 4.25
N ASP A 126 4.17 -1.60 5.48
CA ASP A 126 2.81 -2.13 5.72
C ASP A 126 1.72 -1.13 5.31
N CYS A 127 1.90 0.15 5.64
CA CYS A 127 0.98 1.22 5.26
C CYS A 127 1.01 1.46 3.75
N GLY A 128 2.20 1.42 3.13
CA GLY A 128 2.40 1.52 1.69
C GLY A 128 1.76 0.37 0.94
N ALA A 129 1.95 -0.87 1.38
CA ALA A 129 1.32 -2.05 0.80
C ALA A 129 -0.22 -1.97 0.88
N ARG A 130 -0.77 -1.52 2.01
CA ARG A 130 -2.21 -1.30 2.16
C ARG A 130 -2.73 -0.21 1.22
N CYS A 131 -2.03 0.92 1.17
CA CYS A 131 -2.37 2.04 0.29
C CYS A 131 -2.38 1.60 -1.17
N LEU A 132 -1.31 0.95 -1.61
CA LEU A 132 -1.19 0.40 -2.96
C LEU A 132 -2.28 -0.62 -3.25
N SER A 133 -2.57 -1.54 -2.32
CA SER A 133 -3.64 -2.53 -2.49
C SER A 133 -5.00 -1.88 -2.74
N HIS A 134 -5.32 -0.80 -2.01
CA HIS A 134 -6.53 -0.02 -2.25
C HIS A 134 -6.54 0.66 -3.63
N MET A 135 -5.44 1.30 -4.01
CA MET A 135 -5.33 1.94 -5.33
C MET A 135 -5.45 0.94 -6.48
N VAL A 136 -4.80 -0.23 -6.35
CA VAL A 136 -4.88 -1.34 -7.31
C VAL A 136 -6.30 -1.89 -7.41
N TYR A 137 -7.03 -1.99 -6.29
CA TYR A 137 -8.45 -2.34 -6.32
C TYR A 137 -9.27 -1.35 -7.15
N GLN A 138 -9.06 -0.05 -6.96
CA GLN A 138 -9.81 0.96 -7.70
C GLN A 138 -9.47 0.93 -9.21
N CYS A 139 -8.19 0.76 -9.56
CA CYS A 139 -7.79 0.53 -10.95
C CYS A 139 -8.46 -0.70 -11.55
N ARG A 140 -8.41 -1.85 -10.85
CA ARG A 140 -9.03 -3.09 -11.31
C ARG A 140 -10.55 -2.94 -11.47
N ALA A 141 -11.21 -2.25 -10.55
CA ALA A 141 -12.65 -2.00 -10.59
C ALA A 141 -13.05 -1.04 -11.72
N ALA A 142 -12.15 -0.16 -12.16
CA ALA A 142 -12.40 0.77 -13.27
C ALA A 142 -12.31 0.11 -14.66
N ILE A 143 -11.69 -1.07 -14.77
CA ILE A 143 -11.63 -1.81 -16.05
C ILE A 143 -13.04 -2.37 -16.36
N PRO A 144 -13.61 -2.07 -17.54
CA PRO A 144 -14.92 -2.57 -17.96
C PRO A 144 -15.01 -4.10 -17.91
N SER A 145 -16.12 -4.63 -17.39
CA SER A 145 -16.35 -6.09 -17.35
C SER A 145 -16.29 -6.76 -18.72
N SER A 146 -16.61 -6.03 -19.79
CA SER A 146 -16.53 -6.52 -21.18
C SER A 146 -15.11 -6.86 -21.65
N GLU A 147 -14.09 -6.38 -20.94
CA GLU A 147 -12.68 -6.70 -21.23
C GLU A 147 -12.22 -8.02 -20.58
N PHE A 148 -13.09 -8.68 -19.80
CA PHE A 148 -12.78 -9.95 -19.15
C PHE A 148 -13.59 -11.11 -19.73
N PRO A 149 -13.05 -12.33 -19.72
CA PRO A 149 -13.77 -13.51 -20.18
C PRO A 149 -14.98 -13.83 -19.29
N GLU A 150 -15.95 -14.55 -19.85
CA GLU A 150 -17.18 -14.96 -19.14
C GLU A 150 -16.89 -15.75 -17.85
N THR A 151 -15.80 -16.53 -17.83
CA THR A 151 -15.36 -17.28 -16.63
C THR A 151 -15.03 -16.38 -15.44
N VAL A 152 -14.66 -15.11 -15.70
CA VAL A 152 -14.41 -14.11 -14.65
C VAL A 152 -15.70 -13.36 -14.32
N THR A 153 -16.45 -12.92 -15.32
CA THR A 153 -17.61 -12.04 -15.13
C THR A 153 -18.87 -12.75 -14.65
N SER A 154 -19.00 -14.06 -14.89
CA SER A 154 -20.11 -14.89 -14.41
C SER A 154 -20.00 -15.28 -12.92
N ARG A 155 -18.87 -15.01 -12.27
CA ARG A 155 -18.66 -15.33 -10.85
C ARG A 155 -19.65 -14.52 -10.00
N PRO A 156 -20.42 -15.16 -9.10
CA PRO A 156 -21.31 -14.43 -8.21
C PRO A 156 -20.51 -13.55 -7.25
N ASN A 157 -21.04 -12.37 -6.92
CA ASN A 157 -20.43 -11.48 -5.93
C ASN A 157 -20.39 -12.15 -4.55
N CYS A 158 -19.25 -12.05 -3.88
CA CYS A 158 -19.14 -12.39 -2.46
C CYS A 158 -19.97 -11.40 -1.63
N TYR A 159 -20.74 -11.87 -0.65
CA TYR A 159 -21.51 -10.98 0.23
C TYR A 159 -20.65 -9.99 1.01
N TYR A 160 -19.41 -10.36 1.33
CA TYR A 160 -18.46 -9.50 2.00
C TYR A 160 -17.62 -8.65 1.04
N GLY A 161 -17.76 -8.87 -0.27
CA GLY A 161 -17.06 -8.12 -1.32
C GLY A 161 -15.57 -7.93 -1.06
N ARG A 162 -15.08 -6.71 -1.29
CA ARG A 162 -13.69 -6.29 -1.03
C ARG A 162 -13.23 -6.46 0.42
N PHE A 163 -14.15 -6.58 1.38
CA PHE A 163 -13.84 -6.79 2.80
C PHE A 163 -13.83 -8.26 3.22
N CYS A 164 -14.07 -9.21 2.30
CA CYS A 164 -14.03 -10.63 2.61
C CYS A 164 -12.66 -11.05 3.14
N ARG A 165 -12.59 -11.62 4.35
CA ARG A 165 -11.32 -12.15 4.90
C ARG A 165 -10.98 -13.52 4.33
N THR A 166 -11.99 -14.33 4.03
CA THR A 166 -11.85 -15.69 3.50
C THR A 166 -11.18 -15.73 2.14
N GLN A 167 -11.30 -14.66 1.35
CA GLN A 167 -10.64 -14.55 0.04
C GLN A 167 -9.11 -14.65 0.11
N ARG A 168 -8.52 -14.35 1.28
CA ARG A 168 -7.07 -14.35 1.49
C ARG A 168 -6.49 -15.73 1.78
N THR A 169 -7.27 -16.58 2.43
CA THR A 169 -6.77 -17.86 2.97
C THR A 169 -7.40 -19.08 2.32
N ASN A 170 -8.51 -18.93 1.60
CA ASN A 170 -9.19 -20.01 0.92
C ASN A 170 -9.21 -19.78 -0.60
N ALA A 171 -8.31 -20.46 -1.31
CA ALA A 171 -8.19 -20.35 -2.76
C ALA A 171 -9.48 -20.77 -3.50
N MET A 172 -10.19 -21.78 -3.01
CA MET A 172 -11.46 -22.21 -3.62
C MET A 172 -12.53 -21.13 -3.49
N HIS A 173 -12.60 -20.44 -2.34
CA HIS A 173 -13.49 -19.29 -2.15
C HIS A 173 -13.12 -18.13 -3.07
N ALA A 174 -11.83 -17.81 -3.16
CA ALA A 174 -11.32 -16.76 -4.03
C ALA A 174 -11.67 -17.00 -5.50
N VAL A 175 -11.49 -18.22 -6.00
CA VAL A 175 -11.84 -18.58 -7.39
C VAL A 175 -13.35 -18.54 -7.62
N ARG A 176 -14.16 -19.03 -6.66
CA ARG A 176 -15.60 -19.18 -6.85
C ARG A 176 -16.39 -17.87 -6.87
N TYR A 177 -15.99 -16.86 -6.11
CA TYR A 177 -16.76 -15.63 -5.92
C TYR A 177 -15.98 -14.42 -6.40
N ASN A 178 -16.65 -13.46 -7.05
CA ASN A 178 -16.07 -12.16 -7.36
C ASN A 178 -15.87 -11.34 -6.07
N HIS A 179 -14.69 -10.74 -5.90
CA HIS A 179 -14.37 -9.82 -4.79
C HIS A 179 -14.13 -8.39 -5.26
N ILE A 180 -14.22 -8.12 -6.58
CA ILE A 180 -14.29 -6.77 -7.15
C ILE A 180 -15.75 -6.29 -7.07
N CYS A 181 -16.25 -6.15 -5.84
CA CYS A 181 -17.60 -5.71 -5.51
C CYS A 181 -17.67 -5.20 -4.06
N GLU A 182 -18.72 -4.43 -3.76
CA GLU A 182 -18.96 -3.91 -2.41
C GLU A 182 -19.65 -4.94 -1.49
N GLN A 183 -19.49 -4.75 -0.18
CA GLN A 183 -20.14 -5.56 0.84
C GLN A 183 -21.65 -5.31 0.85
N THR A 184 -22.41 -6.40 0.86
CA THR A 184 -23.89 -6.39 0.84
C THR A 184 -24.51 -7.03 2.08
N ARG A 185 -23.71 -7.69 2.93
CA ARG A 185 -24.13 -8.20 4.25
C ARG A 185 -23.16 -7.76 5.34
N PHE A 186 -23.69 -7.24 6.44
CA PHE A 186 -22.94 -6.67 7.57
C PHE A 186 -22.91 -7.63 8.77
#